data_AF-S7RSM1-F1
#
_entry.id   AF-S7RSM1-F1
#
_cell.length_a   1.000
_cell.length_b   1.000
_cell.length_c   1.000
_cell.angle_alpha   90.00
_cell.angle_beta   90.00
_cell.angle_gamma   90.00
#
_symmetry.space_group_name_H-M   'P 1'
#
loop_
_entity.id
_entity.type
_entity.pdbx_description
1 polymer ?
#
loop_
_entity_poly.entity_id
_entity_poly.type
_entity_poly.pdbx_seq_one_letter_code
_entity_poly.pdbx_strand_id
1 'polypeptide(L)' 'QYPLLYRVALDILPVQASAVPCERVFSSSAETDTPRRNKLSCLIFEVLQILKFVYHQDRLSFTDGWIAKECEL' A
#
# COMPACT_ATOMS: atom_id res chain seq x y z
N GLN A 1 29.37 -8.57 6.78
CA GLN A 1 28.38 -7.48 6.61
C GLN A 1 28.22 -7.22 5.11
N TYR A 2 27.00 -7.22 4.57
CA TYR A 2 26.76 -7.01 3.13
C TYR A 2 25.89 -5.76 2.89
N PRO A 3 26.47 -4.56 2.98
CA PRO A 3 25.71 -3.31 2.91
C PRO A 3 24.97 -3.12 1.57
N LEU A 4 25.52 -3.67 0.48
CA LEU A 4 24.90 -3.65 -0.84
C LEU A 4 23.68 -4.58 -0.93
N LEU A 5 23.82 -5.83 -0.46
CA LEU A 5 22.70 -6.78 -0.44
C LEU A 5 21.58 -6.32 0.49
N TYR A 6 21.91 -5.66 1.60
CA TYR A 6 20.93 -5.11 2.52
C TYR A 6 20.07 -4.02 1.85
N ARG A 7 20.69 -3.09 1.10
CA ARG A 7 19.93 -2.09 0.33
C ARG A 7 19.02 -2.71 -0.71
N VAL A 8 19.54 -3.68 -1.47
CA VAL A 8 18.76 -4.39 -2.48
C VAL A 8 17.59 -5.16 -1.86
N ALA A 9 17.80 -5.79 -0.70
CA ALA A 9 16.73 -6.49 0.01
C ALA A 9 15.62 -5.54 0.49
N LEU A 10 15.97 -4.33 0.93
CA LEU A 10 14.98 -3.32 1.32
C LEU A 10 14.09 -2.87 0.15
N ASP A 11 14.59 -2.88 -1.08
CA ASP A 11 13.79 -2.52 -2.26
C ASP A 11 12.98 -3.72 -2.79
N ILE A 12 13.56 -4.93 -2.77
CA ILE A 12 12.94 -6.12 -3.36
C ILE A 12 11.92 -6.77 -2.42
N LEU A 13 12.19 -6.87 -1.13
CA LEU A 13 11.28 -7.55 -0.19
C LEU A 13 9.87 -6.91 -0.07
N PRO A 14 9.71 -5.57 -0.09
CA PRO A 14 8.37 -4.97 -0.04
C PRO A 14 7.68 -4.93 -1.41
N VAL A 15 8.35 -5.33 -2.50
CA VAL A 15 7.70 -5.40 -3.81
C VAL A 15 6.59 -6.44 -3.75
N GLN A 16 5.35 -6.01 -3.97
CA GLN A 16 4.23 -6.94 -3.95
C GLN A 16 4.30 -7.82 -5.19
N ALA A 17 4.50 -9.12 -4.98
CA ALA A 17 4.55 -10.11 -6.06
C ALA A 17 3.16 -10.42 -6.67
N SER A 18 2.08 -9.89 -6.08
CA SER A 18 0.70 -10.19 -6.45
C SER A 18 -0.10 -8.92 -6.70
N ALA A 19 -1.09 -9.02 -7.59
CA ALA A 19 -2.05 -7.95 -7.88
C ALA A 19 -3.22 -7.87 -6.86
N VAL A 20 -3.35 -8.82 -5.92
CA VAL A 20 -4.33 -8.83 -4.82
C VAL A 20 -4.50 -7.48 -4.09
N PRO A 21 -3.43 -6.75 -3.71
CA PRO A 21 -3.52 -5.38 -3.18
C PRO A 21 -4.26 -4.41 -4.11
N CYS A 22 -3.96 -4.44 -5.41
CA CYS A 22 -4.66 -3.62 -6.40
C CYS A 22 -6.14 -4.03 -6.50
N GLU A 23 -6.44 -5.33 -6.57
CA GLU A 23 -7.81 -5.86 -6.59
C GLU A 23 -8.61 -5.46 -5.34
N ARG A 24 -7.98 -5.47 -4.16
CA ARG A 24 -8.60 -5.01 -2.92
C ARG A 24 -8.91 -3.52 -2.94
N VAL A 25 -8.00 -2.69 -3.47
CA VAL A 25 -8.24 -1.25 -3.64
C VAL A 25 -9.42 -1.04 -4.59
N PHE A 26 -9.42 -1.69 -5.76
CA PHE A 26 -10.51 -1.60 -6.73
C PHE A 26 -11.85 -2.08 -6.17
N SER A 27 -11.90 -3.24 -5.52
CA SER A 27 -13.10 -3.75 -4.86
C SER A 27 -13.63 -2.79 -3.78
N SER A 28 -12.74 -2.22 -2.95
CA SER A 28 -13.14 -1.26 -1.91
C SER A 28 -13.64 0.09 -2.47
N SER A 29 -13.31 0.37 -3.72
CA SER A 29 -13.69 1.59 -4.43
C SER A 29 -14.92 1.40 -5.32
N ALA A 30 -15.39 0.16 -5.50
CA ALA A 30 -16.53 -0.18 -6.34
C ALA A 30 -17.80 0.56 -5.96
N GLU A 31 -18.05 0.78 -4.66
CA GLU A 31 -19.20 1.57 -4.17
C GLU A 31 -19.16 3.06 -4.55
N THR A 32 -17.95 3.59 -4.80
CA THR A 32 -17.73 5.03 -5.09
C THR A 32 -17.71 5.32 -6.59
N ASP A 33 -17.50 4.29 -7.42
CA ASP A 33 -17.35 4.37 -8.87
C ASP A 33 -18.71 4.44 -9.60
N THR A 34 -19.38 3.31 -9.78
CA THR A 34 -20.55 3.18 -10.66
C THR A 34 -21.93 3.08 -9.96
N PRO A 35 -22.10 2.41 -8.80
CA PRO A 35 -23.44 2.09 -8.28
C PRO A 35 -24.17 3.29 -7.69
N ARG A 36 -23.46 4.34 -7.25
CA ARG A 36 -24.09 5.56 -6.71
C ARG A 36 -24.30 6.68 -7.73
N ARG A 37 -24.00 6.48 -9.02
CA ARG A 37 -24.06 7.51 -10.08
C ARG A 37 -23.29 8.79 -9.71
N ASN A 38 -22.21 8.64 -8.96
CA ASN A 38 -21.28 9.72 -8.70
C ASN A 38 -20.57 10.00 -10.03
N LYS A 39 -20.91 11.10 -10.71
CA LYS A 39 -20.23 11.54 -11.94
C LYS A 39 -18.81 12.04 -11.64
N LEU A 40 -18.03 11.27 -10.90
CA LEU A 40 -16.65 11.56 -10.57
C LEU A 40 -15.83 11.24 -11.81
N SER A 41 -15.12 12.25 -12.33
CA SER A 41 -14.12 12.01 -13.36
C SER A 41 -13.03 11.08 -12.83
N CYS A 42 -12.41 10.30 -13.71
CA CYS A 42 -11.31 9.38 -13.36
C CYS A 42 -10.21 10.06 -12.51
N LEU A 43 -9.89 11.32 -12.81
CA LEU A 43 -8.87 12.09 -12.10
C LEU A 43 -9.25 12.34 -10.62
N ILE A 44 -10.49 12.75 -10.35
CA ILE A 44 -10.96 12.97 -8.98
C ILE A 44 -11.02 11.64 -8.21
N PHE A 45 -11.44 10.56 -8.89
CA PHE A 45 -11.47 9.23 -8.29
C PHE A 45 -10.07 8.74 -7.89
N GLU A 46 -9.07 8.93 -8.75
CA GLU A 46 -7.67 8.61 -8.46
C GLU A 46 -7.15 9.38 -7.25
N VAL A 47 -7.36 10.71 -7.23
CA VAL A 47 -6.98 11.57 -6.10
C VAL A 47 -7.66 11.11 -4.80
N LEU A 48 -8.94 10.73 -4.86
CA LEU A 48 -9.66 10.23 -3.69
C LEU A 48 -9.13 8.88 -3.19
N GLN A 49 -8.74 7.96 -4.08
CA GLN A 49 -8.14 6.70 -3.66
C GLN A 49 -6.74 6.91 -3.07
N ILE A 50 -5.93 7.81 -3.63
CA ILE A 50 -4.64 8.20 -3.06
C ILE A 50 -4.84 8.80 -1.66
N LEU A 51 -5.77 9.75 -1.52
CA LEU A 51 -6.06 10.41 -0.25
C LEU A 51 -6.57 9.40 0.80
N LYS A 52 -7.48 8.50 0.41
CA LYS A 52 -7.95 7.39 1.25
C LYS A 52 -6.79 6.53 1.73
N PHE A 53 -5.85 6.21 0.83
CA PHE A 53 -4.69 5.39 1.16
C PHE A 53 -3.73 6.11 2.10
N VAL A 54 -3.45 7.40 1.90
CA VAL A 54 -2.62 8.22 2.81
C VAL A 54 -3.20 8.21 4.23
N TYR A 55 -4.49 8.49 4.38
CA TYR A 55 -5.16 8.44 5.69
C TYR A 55 -5.25 7.03 6.30
N HIS A 56 -5.24 5.98 5.46
CA HIS A 56 -5.18 4.60 5.93
C HIS A 56 -3.76 4.15 6.28
N GLN A 57 -2.72 4.65 5.61
CA GLN A 57 -1.31 4.36 5.87
C GLN A 57 -0.84 4.95 7.20
N ASP A 58 -1.42 6.08 7.64
CA ASP A 58 -1.29 6.54 9.04
C ASP A 58 -1.74 5.48 10.07
N ARG A 59 -2.47 4.44 9.63
CA ARG A 59 -2.89 3.28 10.43
C ARG A 59 -2.32 1.94 9.96
N LEU A 60 -1.59 1.89 8.84
CA LEU A 60 -1.05 0.68 8.21
C LEU A 60 0.46 0.83 8.10
N SER A 61 1.14 0.67 9.23
CA SER A 61 2.57 0.45 9.23
C SER A 61 2.85 -1.00 8.83
N PHE A 62 3.38 -1.17 7.62
CA PHE A 62 3.88 -2.46 7.15
C PHE A 62 5.20 -2.85 7.82
N THR A 63 5.83 -1.90 8.53
CA THR A 63 7.14 -2.05 9.19
C THR A 63 7.05 -2.15 10.72
N ASP A 64 5.88 -1.91 11.34
CA ASP A 64 5.72 -1.96 12.82
C ASP A 64 6.04 -3.34 13.40
N GLY A 65 5.90 -4.42 12.61
CA GLY A 65 6.29 -5.78 12.99
C GLY A 65 7.71 -6.18 12.57
N TRP A 66 8.41 -5.35 11.80
CA TRP A 66 9.77 -5.61 11.26
C TRP A 66 10.86 -4.93 12.08
N ILE A 67 10.57 -4.52 13.33
CA ILE A 67 11.60 -4.15 14.28
C ILE A 67 12.38 -5.43 14.60
N ALA A 68 13.45 -5.66 13.83
CA ALA A 68 14.43 -6.68 14.15
C ALA A 68 15.01 -6.33 15.52
N LYS A 69 14.64 -7.10 16.54
CA LYS A 69 15.31 -7.03 17.84
C LYS A 69 16.75 -7.46 17.59
N GLU A 70 17.68 -6.51 17.54
CA GLU A 70 19.11 -6.78 17.77
C GLU A 70 19.33 -7.15 19.24
N CYS A 71 18.80 -8.30 19.64
CA CYS A 71 19.13 -9.08 20.83
C CYS A 71 18.60 -10.46 20.48
N GLU A 72 19.40 -11.44 20.08
CA GLU A 72 20.39 -12.08 20.93
C GLU A 72 21.61 -12.53 20.11
N LEU A 73 22.79 -12.05 20.52
CA LEU A 73 24.08 -12.69 20.30
C LEU A 73 24.58 -13.16 21.67
#